data_AF-A0A401TNW1-F1
#
_entry.id   AF-A0A401TNW1-F1
#
_cell.length_a   1.000
_cell.length_b   1.000
_cell.length_c   1.000
_cell.angle_alpha   90.00
_cell.angle_beta   90.00
_cell.angle_gamma   90.00
#
_symmetry.space_group_name_H-M   'P 1'
#
loop_
_entity.id
_entity.type
_entity.pdbx_description
1 polymer ?
#
loop_
_entity_poly.entity_id
_entity_poly.type
_entity_poly.pdbx_seq_one_letter_code
_entity_poly.pdbx_strand_id
1 'polypeptide(L)'
;MQTVCPLLLQVDGALISLPYSPPHGRFSAYRSGRLGVVSADFGLRLTFDWHLRLTLALPSTYSGSVQGLCGDFDGRTEGELLLPGGQPTSDVQEFGEAWMVEGSARCDRDCAPNCPLPPPAAEVGLSGVDRCGVLQSPTGPFRDCLGNVDPEPYHQDCALDVGLRRGHQGALCDALTVYTAACQEAGSTVHPWRNATFCREYRARLAVSGVSPTQEPGVSHSHHLQHRGVR
;
A
#
# COMPACT_ATOMS: atom_id res chain seq x y z
N MET A 1 -6.28 -8.45 -30.15
CA MET A 1 -6.18 -7.23 -29.34
C MET A 1 -6.38 -7.63 -27.88
N GLN A 2 -5.32 -7.66 -27.08
CA GLN A 2 -5.41 -8.05 -25.68
C GLN A 2 -5.92 -6.87 -24.85
N THR A 3 -7.02 -7.08 -24.16
CA THR A 3 -7.63 -6.09 -23.26
C THR A 3 -6.77 -6.02 -22.00
N VAL A 4 -5.94 -4.98 -21.90
CA VAL A 4 -5.44 -4.53 -20.59
C VAL A 4 -6.68 -4.18 -19.78
N CYS A 5 -6.91 -4.81 -18.62
CA CYS A 5 -7.99 -4.40 -17.75
C CYS A 5 -7.70 -2.95 -17.32
N PRO A 6 -8.46 -1.95 -17.80
CA PRO A 6 -8.20 -0.59 -17.38
C PRO A 6 -8.46 -0.52 -15.87
N LEU A 7 -7.53 0.08 -15.13
CA LEU A 7 -7.82 0.47 -13.75
C LEU A 7 -8.84 1.60 -13.84
N LEU A 8 -10.11 1.26 -13.61
CA LEU A 8 -11.25 2.17 -13.68
C LEU A 8 -11.57 2.67 -12.28
N LEU A 9 -11.96 3.94 -12.20
CA LEU A 9 -12.58 4.51 -11.01
C LEU A 9 -14.07 4.71 -11.27
N GLN A 10 -14.90 4.59 -10.25
CA GLN A 10 -16.31 4.97 -10.35
C GLN A 10 -16.49 6.39 -9.83
N VAL A 11 -17.03 7.28 -10.67
CA VAL A 11 -17.37 8.67 -10.33
C VAL A 11 -18.83 8.87 -10.70
N ASP A 12 -19.66 9.26 -9.73
CA ASP A 12 -21.11 9.47 -9.92
C ASP A 12 -21.81 8.29 -10.61
N GLY A 13 -21.41 7.05 -10.26
CA GLY A 13 -21.93 5.82 -10.84
C GLY A 13 -21.29 5.38 -12.16
N ALA A 14 -20.54 6.25 -12.84
CA ALA A 14 -19.89 5.96 -14.12
C ALA A 14 -18.45 5.47 -13.95
N LEU A 15 -18.06 4.44 -14.70
CA LEU A 15 -16.67 3.98 -14.74
C LEU A 15 -15.84 4.89 -15.67
N ILE A 16 -14.77 5.46 -15.12
CA ILE A 16 -13.87 6.38 -15.81
C ILE A 16 -12.45 5.79 -15.94
N SER A 17 -11.79 6.07 -17.05
CA SER A 17 -10.37 5.79 -17.24
C SER A 17 -9.51 6.91 -16.66
N LEU A 18 -8.34 6.56 -16.12
CA LEU A 18 -7.34 7.53 -15.67
C LEU A 18 -6.40 7.96 -16.81
N PRO A 19 -5.95 9.24 -16.84
CA PRO A 19 -6.25 10.31 -15.89
C PRO A 19 -7.64 10.92 -16.11
N TYR A 20 -8.22 11.49 -15.05
CA TYR A 20 -9.51 12.15 -15.06
C TYR A 20 -9.45 13.46 -14.28
N SER A 21 -10.01 14.51 -14.87
CA SER A 21 -10.32 15.77 -14.19
C SER A 21 -11.68 16.26 -14.69
N PRO A 22 -12.66 16.48 -13.80
CA PRO A 22 -13.93 17.05 -14.18
C PRO A 22 -13.78 18.51 -14.59
N PRO A 23 -14.74 19.05 -15.36
CA PRO A 23 -14.86 20.48 -15.60
C PRO A 23 -14.83 21.25 -14.26
N HIS A 24 -14.18 22.40 -14.23
CA HIS A 24 -13.98 23.23 -13.03
C HIS A 24 -12.99 22.69 -11.99
N GLY A 25 -12.34 21.54 -12.23
CA GLY A 25 -11.09 21.17 -11.57
C GLY A 25 -11.15 20.87 -10.07
N ARG A 26 -12.33 20.55 -9.51
CA ARG A 26 -12.50 20.28 -8.07
C ARG A 26 -11.66 19.10 -7.55
N PHE A 27 -11.35 18.16 -8.43
CA PHE A 27 -10.38 17.11 -8.14
C PHE A 27 -9.70 16.63 -9.42
N SER A 28 -8.68 15.81 -9.25
CA SER A 28 -8.05 15.03 -10.30
C SER A 28 -7.82 13.62 -9.79
N ALA A 29 -7.89 12.65 -10.69
CA ALA A 29 -7.53 11.28 -10.42
C ALA A 29 -6.56 10.80 -11.49
N TYR A 30 -5.44 10.20 -11.09
CA TYR A 30 -4.40 9.80 -12.03
C TYR A 30 -3.56 8.66 -11.47
N ARG A 31 -2.71 8.10 -12.33
CA ARG A 31 -1.76 7.05 -11.94
C ARG A 31 -0.38 7.63 -11.73
N SER A 32 0.27 7.25 -10.65
CA SER A 32 1.69 7.47 -10.41
C SER A 32 2.37 6.10 -10.25
N GLY A 33 2.94 5.59 -11.34
CA GLY A 33 3.47 4.23 -11.39
C GLY A 33 2.37 3.17 -11.16
N ARG A 34 2.48 2.45 -10.03
CA ARG A 34 1.49 1.44 -9.59
C ARG A 34 0.39 2.05 -8.71
N LEU A 35 0.57 3.26 -8.21
CA LEU A 35 -0.36 3.90 -7.28
C LEU A 35 -1.45 4.66 -8.03
N GLY A 36 -2.67 4.58 -7.52
CA GLY A 36 -3.73 5.54 -7.80
C GLY A 36 -3.57 6.77 -6.91
N VAL A 37 -3.78 7.95 -7.48
CA VAL A 37 -3.77 9.22 -6.75
C VAL A 37 -5.06 9.97 -7.05
N VAL A 38 -5.73 10.43 -5.99
CA VAL A 38 -6.83 11.40 -6.08
C VAL A 38 -6.39 12.66 -5.33
N SER A 39 -6.44 13.80 -6.00
CA SER A 39 -6.10 15.10 -5.42
C SER A 39 -7.27 16.05 -5.57
N ALA A 40 -7.75 16.61 -4.46
CA ALA A 40 -8.83 17.58 -4.43
C ALA A 40 -8.29 19.01 -4.28
N ASP A 41 -9.06 20.00 -4.74
CA ASP A 41 -8.71 21.42 -4.72
C ASP A 41 -8.58 22.01 -3.30
N PHE A 42 -9.21 21.40 -2.30
CA PHE A 42 -9.05 21.73 -0.88
C PHE A 42 -7.80 21.12 -0.23
N GLY A 43 -6.90 20.53 -1.02
CA GLY A 43 -5.59 20.04 -0.56
C GLY A 43 -5.57 18.60 -0.08
N LEU A 44 -6.70 17.89 -0.06
CA LEU A 44 -6.73 16.46 0.20
C LEU A 44 -6.01 15.70 -0.91
N ARG A 45 -5.13 14.78 -0.51
CA ARG A 45 -4.46 13.85 -1.40
C ARG A 45 -4.58 12.43 -0.88
N LEU A 46 -5.26 11.59 -1.65
CA LEU A 46 -5.44 10.17 -1.37
C LEU A 46 -4.57 9.36 -2.33
N THR A 47 -3.76 8.46 -1.78
CA THR A 47 -2.85 7.58 -2.54
C THR A 47 -3.11 6.14 -2.16
N PHE A 48 -3.25 5.23 -3.13
CA PHE A 48 -3.59 3.84 -2.86
C PHE A 48 -2.98 2.88 -3.88
N ASP A 49 -2.78 1.62 -3.48
CA ASP A 49 -2.10 0.59 -4.28
C ASP A 49 -3.04 -0.42 -4.95
N TRP A 50 -4.35 -0.13 -4.95
CA TRP A 50 -5.44 -0.98 -5.47
C TRP A 50 -5.63 -2.29 -4.71
N HIS A 51 -4.96 -2.48 -3.58
CA HIS A 51 -5.05 -3.70 -2.80
C HIS A 51 -5.29 -3.44 -1.31
N LEU A 52 -4.28 -2.97 -0.60
CA LEU A 52 -4.27 -2.96 0.88
C LEU A 52 -3.90 -1.60 1.47
N ARG A 53 -3.21 -0.75 0.71
CA ARG A 53 -2.69 0.51 1.24
C ARG A 53 -3.53 1.68 0.76
N LEU A 54 -3.93 2.52 1.71
CA LEU A 54 -4.48 3.85 1.49
C LEU A 54 -3.74 4.83 2.39
N THR A 55 -3.28 5.94 1.80
CA THR A 55 -2.62 7.02 2.50
C THR A 55 -3.37 8.31 2.23
N LEU A 56 -3.78 8.98 3.30
CA LEU A 56 -4.42 10.28 3.26
C LEU A 56 -3.40 11.34 3.68
N ALA A 57 -3.28 12.40 2.89
CA ALA A 57 -2.54 13.60 3.26
C ALA A 57 -3.48 14.81 3.23
N LEU A 58 -3.40 15.62 4.28
CA LEU A 58 -4.17 16.84 4.47
C LEU A 58 -3.24 18.02 4.79
N PRO A 59 -3.58 19.25 4.38
CA PRO A 59 -2.90 20.45 4.86
C PRO A 59 -3.01 20.58 6.39
N SER A 60 -1.98 21.13 7.04
CA SER A 60 -1.95 21.33 8.49
C SER A 60 -3.09 22.21 9.03
N THR A 61 -3.77 22.98 8.15
CA THR A 61 -4.97 23.75 8.48
C THR A 61 -6.15 22.89 8.94
N TYR A 62 -6.11 21.57 8.69
CA TYR A 62 -7.13 20.63 9.16
C TYR A 62 -6.88 20.10 10.57
N SER A 63 -5.80 20.51 11.23
CA SER A 63 -5.45 20.06 12.59
C SER A 63 -6.58 20.34 13.58
N GLY A 64 -7.00 19.31 14.33
CA GLY A 64 -8.13 19.36 15.26
C GLY A 64 -9.51 19.55 14.62
N SER A 65 -9.59 19.50 13.28
CA SER A 65 -10.81 19.77 12.50
C SER A 65 -11.32 18.54 11.74
N VAL A 66 -10.63 17.41 11.86
CA VAL A 66 -11.04 16.12 11.30
C VAL A 66 -11.36 15.16 12.45
N GLN A 67 -12.12 14.12 12.16
CA GLN A 67 -12.38 13.02 13.09
C GLN A 67 -12.56 11.74 12.28
N GLY A 68 -12.12 10.62 12.83
CA GLY A 68 -12.27 9.31 12.21
C GLY A 68 -11.25 8.32 12.76
N LEU A 69 -11.12 7.19 12.06
CA LEU A 69 -10.12 6.16 12.40
C LEU A 69 -8.66 6.66 12.32
N CYS A 70 -8.41 7.79 11.65
CA CYS A 70 -7.11 8.45 11.59
C CYS A 70 -6.92 9.54 12.66
N GLY A 71 -7.79 9.60 13.67
CA GLY A 71 -7.74 10.60 14.74
C GLY A 71 -8.22 11.99 14.30
N ASP A 72 -7.81 13.01 15.04
CA ASP A 72 -8.19 14.41 14.82
C ASP A 72 -7.09 15.31 14.23
N PHE A 73 -5.92 14.73 13.96
CA PHE A 73 -4.77 15.39 13.34
C PHE A 73 -4.22 16.58 14.14
N ASP A 74 -4.31 16.54 15.47
CA ASP A 74 -3.82 17.59 16.36
C ASP A 74 -2.30 17.52 16.68
N GLY A 75 -1.63 16.45 16.23
CA GLY A 75 -0.20 16.21 16.43
C GLY A 75 0.17 15.60 17.79
N ARG A 76 -0.81 15.16 18.59
CA ARG A 76 -0.62 14.50 19.88
C ARG A 76 -0.89 13.01 19.75
N THR A 77 0.08 12.19 20.14
CA THR A 77 -0.09 10.72 20.17
C THR A 77 -0.94 10.23 21.35
N GLU A 78 -1.20 11.10 22.33
CA GLU A 78 -2.03 10.77 23.50
C GLU A 78 -3.51 10.97 23.18
N GLY A 79 -4.31 9.93 23.41
CA GLY A 79 -5.76 10.01 23.30
C GLY A 79 -6.28 9.98 21.85
N GLU A 80 -5.55 9.42 20.90
CA GLU A 80 -5.97 9.38 19.48
C GLU A 80 -7.20 8.49 19.22
N LEU A 81 -7.51 7.57 20.14
CA LEU A 81 -8.71 6.73 20.06
C LEU A 81 -9.95 7.53 20.49
N LEU A 82 -10.38 8.45 19.63
CA LEU A 82 -11.54 9.30 19.84
C LEU A 82 -12.79 8.65 19.23
N LEU A 83 -13.80 8.40 20.05
CA LEU A 83 -15.14 8.02 19.60
C LEU A 83 -15.79 9.17 18.82
N PRO A 84 -16.83 8.91 18.00
CA PRO A 84 -17.64 9.96 17.41
C PRO A 84 -18.15 10.93 18.50
N GLY A 85 -17.92 12.22 18.31
CA GLY A 85 -18.20 13.25 19.34
C GLY A 85 -17.02 13.58 20.26
N GLY A 86 -15.86 12.96 20.06
CA GLY A 86 -14.58 13.35 20.66
C GLY A 86 -14.31 12.81 22.07
N GLN A 87 -15.07 11.80 22.52
CA GLN A 87 -14.78 11.13 23.79
C GLN A 87 -13.63 10.14 23.60
N PRO A 88 -12.58 10.17 24.45
CA PRO A 88 -11.49 9.21 24.35
C PRO A 88 -11.92 7.84 24.88
N THR A 89 -11.40 6.77 24.28
CA THR A 89 -11.45 5.41 24.81
C THR A 89 -10.04 4.79 24.85
N SER A 90 -9.85 3.77 25.69
CA SER A 90 -8.67 2.90 25.64
C SER A 90 -8.96 1.55 25.01
N ASP A 91 -10.20 1.29 24.61
CA ASP A 91 -10.63 0.05 23.97
C ASP A 91 -10.61 0.23 22.44
N VAL A 92 -9.65 -0.44 21.79
CA VAL A 92 -9.47 -0.39 20.34
C VAL A 92 -10.66 -1.00 19.60
N GLN A 93 -11.33 -2.00 20.18
CA GLN A 93 -12.50 -2.62 19.58
C GLN A 93 -13.69 -1.65 19.66
N GLU A 94 -13.92 -1.03 20.81
CA GLU A 94 -14.95 0.01 20.96
C GLU A 94 -14.72 1.16 19.97
N PHE A 95 -13.47 1.62 19.84
CA PHE A 95 -13.09 2.66 18.87
C PHE A 95 -13.44 2.25 17.43
N GLY A 96 -13.02 1.07 17.00
CA GLY A 96 -13.29 0.58 15.65
C GLY A 96 -14.78 0.41 15.36
N GLU A 97 -15.53 -0.10 16.33
CA GLU A 97 -16.98 -0.29 16.23
C GLU A 97 -17.75 1.03 16.16
N ALA A 98 -17.34 2.03 16.93
CA ALA A 98 -18.03 3.32 16.99
C ALA A 98 -17.95 4.09 15.66
N TRP A 99 -16.93 3.85 14.84
CA TRP A 99 -16.74 4.49 13.53
C TRP A 99 -17.40 3.74 12.37
N MET A 100 -18.16 2.68 12.61
CA MET A 100 -18.89 1.96 11.57
C MET A 100 -19.99 2.84 10.93
N VAL A 101 -20.11 2.77 9.61
CA VAL A 101 -21.17 3.47 8.85
C VAL A 101 -22.21 2.46 8.37
N GLU A 102 -23.48 2.71 8.70
CA GLU A 102 -24.63 1.88 8.28
C GLU A 102 -24.70 1.74 6.75
N GLY A 103 -25.18 0.59 6.26
CA GLY A 103 -25.31 0.33 4.82
C GLY A 103 -24.04 -0.16 4.13
N SER A 104 -22.93 -0.33 4.85
CA SER A 104 -21.80 -1.13 4.39
C SER A 104 -22.18 -2.62 4.44
N ALA A 105 -22.73 -3.15 3.34
CA ALA A 105 -23.17 -4.56 3.19
C ALA A 105 -22.09 -5.64 3.39
N ARG A 106 -20.92 -5.27 3.95
CA ARG A 106 -19.77 -6.12 4.25
C ARG A 106 -19.34 -6.09 5.72
N CYS A 107 -20.00 -5.28 6.55
CA CYS A 107 -19.73 -5.20 7.99
C CYS A 107 -20.94 -5.74 8.76
N ASP A 108 -21.40 -6.94 8.42
CA ASP A 108 -22.24 -7.68 9.34
C ASP A 108 -21.37 -8.09 10.54
N ARG A 109 -21.94 -8.05 11.75
CA ARG A 109 -21.32 -8.43 13.04
C ARG A 109 -20.95 -9.93 13.11
N ASP A 110 -20.59 -10.55 11.99
CA ASP A 110 -20.33 -11.98 11.86
C ASP A 110 -19.04 -12.43 12.59
N CYS A 111 -18.26 -11.50 13.16
CA CYS A 111 -17.46 -11.87 14.33
C CYS A 111 -18.30 -11.70 15.61
N ALA A 112 -18.94 -12.81 16.00
CA ALA A 112 -19.45 -13.06 17.34
C ALA A 112 -18.40 -12.68 18.42
N PRO A 113 -18.78 -12.50 19.70
CA PRO A 113 -17.90 -12.00 20.78
C PRO A 113 -16.61 -12.82 21.08
N ASN A 114 -16.34 -13.88 20.31
CA ASN A 114 -15.16 -14.71 20.36
C ASN A 114 -14.52 -14.81 18.96
N CYS A 115 -14.25 -13.68 18.32
CA CYS A 115 -13.34 -13.65 17.18
C CYS A 115 -12.01 -14.24 17.68
N PRO A 116 -11.51 -15.38 17.15
CA PRO A 116 -10.32 -16.00 17.70
C PRO A 116 -9.18 -15.00 17.51
N LEU A 117 -8.71 -14.41 18.62
CA LEU A 117 -7.40 -13.79 18.65
C LEU A 117 -6.43 -14.85 18.12
N PRO A 118 -5.67 -14.56 17.06
CA PRO A 118 -4.75 -15.53 16.52
C PRO A 118 -3.80 -15.97 17.65
N PRO A 119 -3.38 -17.24 17.66
CA PRO A 119 -2.42 -17.70 18.64
C PRO A 119 -1.20 -16.78 18.63
N PRO A 120 -0.55 -16.54 19.79
CA PRO A 120 0.62 -15.68 19.88
C PRO A 120 1.63 -16.04 18.80
N ALA A 121 2.30 -15.05 18.19
CA ALA A 121 3.26 -15.26 17.10
C ALA A 121 4.33 -16.35 17.40
N ALA A 122 4.62 -16.56 18.69
CA ALA A 122 5.49 -17.61 19.22
C ALA A 122 4.99 -19.05 18.92
N GLU A 123 3.68 -19.30 18.90
CA GLU A 123 3.11 -20.64 18.69
C GLU A 123 3.09 -21.08 17.21
N VAL A 124 3.21 -20.12 16.28
CA VAL A 124 3.13 -20.39 14.83
C VAL A 124 4.53 -20.40 14.17
N GLY A 125 5.61 -20.28 14.95
CA GLY A 125 6.98 -20.26 14.42
C GLY A 125 7.23 -19.06 13.48
N LEU A 126 6.58 -17.93 13.74
CA LEU A 126 6.58 -16.75 12.86
C LEU A 126 7.74 -15.78 13.09
N SER A 127 8.49 -15.97 14.19
CA SER A 127 9.61 -15.11 14.62
C SER A 127 10.94 -15.38 13.92
N GLY A 128 11.00 -16.31 12.96
CA GLY A 128 12.21 -16.58 12.18
C GLY A 128 12.55 -15.45 11.20
N VAL A 129 13.85 -15.23 10.93
CA VAL A 129 14.36 -14.24 9.95
C VAL A 129 13.77 -14.45 8.55
N ASP A 130 13.42 -15.69 8.20
CA ASP A 130 12.82 -16.05 6.91
C ASP A 130 11.33 -15.67 6.78
N ARG A 131 10.76 -15.02 7.80
CA ARG A 131 9.35 -14.61 7.85
C ARG A 131 9.26 -13.12 8.17
N CYS A 132 8.59 -12.72 9.25
CA CYS A 132 8.43 -11.31 9.60
C CYS A 132 9.73 -10.69 10.13
N GLY A 133 10.64 -11.49 10.69
CA GLY A 133 11.92 -11.02 11.22
C GLY A 133 12.83 -10.33 10.19
N VAL A 134 12.59 -10.53 8.89
CA VAL A 134 13.29 -9.81 7.82
C VAL A 134 13.08 -8.28 7.89
N LEU A 135 11.95 -7.83 8.43
CA LEU A 135 11.62 -6.41 8.63
C LEU A 135 12.57 -5.73 9.62
N GLN A 136 13.12 -6.50 10.56
CA GLN A 136 14.00 -6.00 11.63
C GLN A 136 15.47 -6.36 11.42
N SER A 137 15.80 -7.07 10.34
CA SER A 137 17.16 -7.58 10.13
C SER A 137 18.14 -6.45 9.77
N PRO A 138 19.20 -6.22 10.55
CA PRO A 138 20.18 -5.15 10.30
C PRO A 138 21.06 -5.44 9.09
N THR A 139 21.10 -6.68 8.60
CA THR A 139 21.78 -7.08 7.37
C THR A 139 20.80 -7.39 6.24
N GLY A 140 19.51 -7.18 6.49
CA GLY A 140 18.42 -7.51 5.58
C GLY A 140 18.18 -6.46 4.49
N PRO A 141 17.09 -6.64 3.74
CA PRO A 141 16.73 -5.75 2.64
C PRO A 141 16.33 -4.34 3.08
N PHE A 142 15.90 -4.18 4.33
CA PHE A 142 15.44 -2.92 4.89
C PHE A 142 16.48 -2.22 5.79
N ARG A 143 17.73 -2.70 5.81
CA ARG A 143 18.77 -2.21 6.73
C ARG A 143 18.96 -0.68 6.74
N ASP A 144 18.81 -0.01 5.59
CA ASP A 144 18.98 1.45 5.48
C ASP A 144 17.74 2.23 5.94
N CYS A 145 16.62 1.54 6.22
CA CYS A 145 15.35 2.11 6.64
C CYS A 145 15.14 2.06 8.15
N LEU A 146 15.79 1.12 8.86
CA LEU A 146 15.57 0.88 10.30
C LEU A 146 15.80 2.12 11.18
N GLY A 147 16.65 3.05 10.74
CA GLY A 147 16.91 4.31 11.44
C GLY A 147 15.91 5.44 11.16
N ASN A 148 15.08 5.29 10.12
CA ASN A 148 14.13 6.31 9.65
C ASN A 148 12.67 5.91 9.86
N VAL A 149 12.37 4.61 9.88
CA VAL A 149 11.02 4.07 10.10
C VAL A 149 11.12 2.93 11.10
N ASP A 150 10.44 3.07 12.25
CA ASP A 150 10.38 2.03 13.27
C ASP A 150 9.76 0.74 12.69
N PRO A 151 10.49 -0.39 12.66
CA PRO A 151 9.98 -1.65 12.13
C PRO A 151 9.04 -2.39 13.09
N GLU A 152 8.98 -2.04 14.38
CA GLU A 152 8.25 -2.83 15.38
C GLU A 152 6.73 -2.94 15.08
N PRO A 153 6.00 -1.84 14.76
CA PRO A 153 4.59 -1.94 14.42
C PRO A 153 4.35 -2.84 13.19
N TYR A 154 5.18 -2.68 12.15
CA TYR A 154 5.08 -3.48 10.92
C TYR A 154 5.41 -4.97 11.16
N HIS A 155 6.33 -5.26 12.08
CA HIS A 155 6.67 -6.63 12.46
C HIS A 155 5.52 -7.31 13.21
N GLN A 156 4.89 -6.59 14.15
CA GLN A 156 3.72 -7.09 14.90
C GLN A 156 2.54 -7.35 13.96
N ASP A 157 2.22 -6.39 13.08
CA ASP A 157 1.18 -6.53 12.07
C ASP A 157 1.46 -7.70 11.12
N CYS A 158 2.70 -7.84 10.64
CA CYS A 158 3.11 -8.98 9.82
C CYS A 158 2.86 -10.31 10.54
N ALA A 159 3.27 -10.42 11.81
CA ALA A 159 3.12 -11.65 12.56
C ALA A 159 1.63 -12.01 12.77
N LEU A 160 0.80 -11.00 13.03
CA LEU A 160 -0.64 -11.13 13.15
C LEU A 160 -1.27 -11.63 11.84
N ASP A 161 -1.03 -10.94 10.73
CA ASP A 161 -1.60 -11.25 9.42
C ASP A 161 -1.17 -12.62 8.91
N VAL A 162 0.13 -12.92 9.04
CA VAL A 162 0.68 -14.22 8.65
C VAL A 162 0.10 -15.31 9.55
N GLY A 163 -0.10 -15.07 10.84
CA GLY A 163 -0.74 -16.00 11.78
C GLY A 163 -2.20 -16.29 11.41
N LEU A 164 -3.00 -15.25 11.20
CA LEU A 164 -4.41 -15.34 10.78
C LEU A 164 -4.55 -16.08 9.45
N ARG A 165 -3.60 -15.87 8.52
CA ARG A 165 -3.55 -16.55 7.22
C ARG A 165 -2.80 -17.89 7.30
N ARG A 166 -2.58 -18.46 8.48
CA ARG A 166 -1.94 -19.78 8.72
C ARG A 166 -0.61 -19.94 7.98
N GLY A 167 0.17 -18.87 7.96
CA GLY A 167 1.49 -18.82 7.36
C GLY A 167 1.50 -18.58 5.85
N HIS A 168 0.38 -18.21 5.23
CA HIS A 168 0.29 -18.01 3.78
C HIS A 168 1.27 -16.94 3.28
N GLN A 169 2.08 -17.28 2.28
CA GLN A 169 3.13 -16.40 1.75
C GLN A 169 2.61 -15.05 1.27
N GLY A 170 1.38 -15.00 0.73
CA GLY A 170 0.73 -13.75 0.34
C GLY A 170 0.71 -12.71 1.46
N ALA A 171 0.36 -13.09 2.70
CA ALA A 171 0.28 -12.16 3.83
C ALA A 171 1.66 -11.57 4.17
N LEU A 172 2.71 -12.39 4.10
CA LEU A 172 4.08 -11.93 4.27
C LEU A 172 4.46 -10.95 3.14
N CYS A 173 4.15 -11.28 1.88
CA CYS A 173 4.45 -10.39 0.76
C CYS A 173 3.70 -9.06 0.87
N ASP A 174 2.47 -9.06 1.36
CA ASP A 174 1.65 -7.89 1.61
C ASP A 174 2.32 -6.99 2.65
N ALA A 175 2.67 -7.53 3.82
CA ALA A 175 3.38 -6.81 4.89
C ALA A 175 4.72 -6.21 4.43
N LEU A 176 5.53 -7.00 3.69
CA LEU A 176 6.80 -6.51 3.12
C LEU A 176 6.60 -5.39 2.09
N THR A 177 5.48 -5.42 1.36
CA THR A 177 5.12 -4.36 0.40
C THR A 177 4.79 -3.06 1.12
N VAL A 178 4.03 -3.15 2.21
CA VAL A 178 3.66 -1.99 3.04
C VAL A 178 4.91 -1.34 3.64
N TYR A 179 5.80 -2.12 4.25
CA TYR A 179 7.03 -1.56 4.82
C TYR A 179 7.99 -1.01 3.75
N THR A 180 8.07 -1.65 2.57
CA THR A 180 8.81 -1.10 1.42
C THR A 180 8.33 0.30 1.06
N ALA A 181 7.01 0.53 1.03
CA ALA A 181 6.44 1.84 0.70
C ALA A 181 6.80 2.89 1.76
N ALA A 182 6.64 2.55 3.05
CA ALA A 182 6.99 3.45 4.15
C ALA A 182 8.48 3.87 4.11
N CYS A 183 9.37 2.91 3.88
CA CYS A 183 10.81 3.18 3.72
C CYS A 183 11.12 4.12 2.55
N GLN A 184 10.49 3.90 1.39
CA GLN A 184 10.68 4.74 0.21
C GLN A 184 10.13 6.16 0.40
N GLU A 185 9.00 6.29 1.11
CA GLU A 185 8.43 7.60 1.48
C GLU A 185 9.33 8.36 2.46
N ALA A 186 10.02 7.66 3.35
CA ALA A 186 11.07 8.21 4.21
C ALA A 186 12.40 8.45 3.47
N GLY A 187 12.48 8.24 2.16
CA GLY A 187 13.69 8.43 1.36
C GLY A 187 14.77 7.36 1.55
N SER A 188 14.44 6.25 2.19
CA SER A 188 15.37 5.15 2.46
C SER A 188 15.50 4.20 1.26
N THR A 189 16.69 3.63 1.07
CA THR A 189 16.90 2.63 0.02
C THR A 189 16.43 1.26 0.51
N VAL A 190 15.57 0.61 -0.27
CA VAL A 190 15.15 -0.78 -0.03
C VAL A 190 15.87 -1.70 -1.01
N HIS A 191 16.55 -2.72 -0.49
CA HIS A 191 17.30 -3.68 -1.28
C HIS A 191 16.41 -4.83 -1.77
N PRO A 192 16.83 -5.59 -2.79
CA PRO A 192 16.00 -6.64 -3.37
C PRO A 192 15.61 -7.71 -2.34
N TRP A 193 14.30 -7.86 -2.11
CA TRP A 193 13.73 -8.93 -1.29
C TRP A 193 12.82 -9.85 -2.09
N ARG A 194 12.28 -9.40 -3.24
CA ARG A 194 11.52 -10.24 -4.18
C ARG A 194 12.46 -11.02 -5.07
N ASN A 195 12.09 -12.25 -5.42
CA ASN A 195 12.83 -13.04 -6.39
C ASN A 195 11.90 -13.96 -7.20
N ALA A 196 12.49 -14.81 -8.04
CA ALA A 196 11.75 -15.69 -8.93
C ALA A 196 10.90 -16.74 -8.20
N THR A 197 11.06 -17.00 -6.91
CA THR A 197 10.26 -17.95 -6.12
C THR A 197 9.57 -17.29 -4.92
N PHE A 198 10.01 -16.09 -4.53
CA PHE A 198 9.54 -15.37 -3.36
C PHE A 198 8.91 -14.03 -3.72
N CYS A 199 7.63 -13.87 -3.38
CA CYS A 199 6.87 -12.63 -3.57
C CYS A 199 7.02 -12.07 -4.98
N ARG A 200 6.91 -12.97 -5.98
CA ARG A 200 7.05 -12.64 -7.40
C ARG A 200 6.21 -11.41 -7.69
N GLU A 201 6.82 -10.42 -8.33
CA GLU A 201 6.01 -9.37 -8.91
C GLU A 201 5.06 -10.03 -9.91
N TYR A 202 3.76 -9.81 -9.74
CA TYR A 202 2.86 -9.94 -10.86
C TYR A 202 3.27 -8.87 -11.87
N ARG A 203 4.24 -9.19 -12.73
CA ARG A 203 4.19 -8.66 -14.08
C ARG A 203 2.82 -9.06 -14.56
N ALA A 204 1.93 -8.09 -14.82
CA ALA A 204 0.86 -8.33 -15.77
C ALA A 204 1.51 -9.09 -16.92
N ARG A 205 1.16 -10.37 -17.09
CA ARG A 205 1.93 -11.27 -17.95
C ARG A 205 1.90 -10.68 -19.36
N LEU A 206 2.98 -10.00 -19.75
CA LEU A 206 3.36 -9.87 -21.14
C LEU A 206 3.89 -11.24 -21.55
N ALA A 207 2.98 -12.20 -21.75
CA ALA A 207 3.31 -13.52 -22.25
C ALA A 207 2.24 -13.91 -23.27
N VAL A 208 2.49 -13.55 -24.53
CA VAL A 208 2.06 -14.43 -25.62
C VAL A 208 2.99 -15.64 -25.54
N SER A 209 2.43 -16.79 -25.22
CA SER A 209 3.12 -18.06 -25.36
C SER A 209 3.61 -18.25 -26.80
N GLY A 210 4.88 -18.61 -26.94
CA GLY A 210 5.35 -19.46 -28.04
C GLY A 210 5.75 -18.76 -29.32
N VAL A 211 6.89 -18.08 -29.33
CA VAL A 211 7.77 -18.05 -30.51
C VAL A 211 9.22 -18.19 -30.00
N SER A 212 9.86 -19.32 -30.34
CA SER A 212 11.32 -19.48 -30.19
C SER A 212 12.04 -18.48 -31.10
N PRO A 213 13.21 -17.96 -30.72
CA PRO A 213 13.98 -17.09 -31.60
C PRO A 213 14.61 -17.94 -32.71
N THR A 214 13.89 -18.14 -33.81
CA THR A 214 14.54 -18.48 -35.08
C THR A 214 15.12 -17.21 -35.66
N GLN A 215 16.44 -17.20 -35.64
CA GLN A 215 17.39 -16.46 -36.46
C GLN A 215 16.87 -16.12 -37.87
N GLU A 216 17.28 -14.96 -38.38
CA GLU A 216 17.67 -14.60 -39.77
C GLU A 216 17.37 -13.09 -40.02
N PRO A 217 17.96 -12.43 -41.03
CA PRO A 217 19.36 -12.05 -41.15
C PRO A 217 19.50 -10.52 -41.30
N GLY A 218 20.75 -10.04 -41.33
CA GLY A 218 21.08 -8.63 -41.32
C GLY A 218 20.52 -7.80 -42.48
N VAL A 219 20.23 -6.53 -42.19
CA VAL A 219 20.31 -5.43 -43.16
C VAL A 219 21.10 -4.30 -42.53
N SER A 220 22.26 -4.05 -43.13
CA SER A 220 23.13 -2.91 -42.91
C SER A 220 22.43 -1.63 -43.35
N HIS A 221 22.40 -0.61 -42.49
CA HIS A 221 22.49 0.77 -42.93
C HIS A 221 23.33 1.59 -41.95
N SER A 222 24.58 1.82 -42.37
CA SER A 222 25.39 2.94 -41.91
C SER A 222 24.65 4.25 -42.17
N HIS A 223 24.57 5.12 -41.16
CA HIS A 223 24.75 6.55 -41.36
C HIS A 223 25.42 7.16 -40.13
N HIS A 224 26.70 7.49 -40.33
CA HIS A 224 27.45 8.48 -39.59
C HIS A 224 26.65 9.79 -39.54
N LEU A 225 26.57 10.43 -38.37
CA LEU A 225 26.90 11.85 -38.23
C LEU A 225 27.08 12.21 -36.75
N GLN A 226 28.22 12.82 -36.53
CA GLN A 226 28.86 13.19 -35.28
C GLN A 226 28.57 14.67 -34.97
N HIS A 227 28.67 15.00 -33.68
CA HIS A 227 29.01 16.33 -33.12
C HIS A 227 27.97 17.47 -33.17
N ARG A 228 27.52 17.92 -31.98
CA ARG A 228 28.08 19.08 -31.25
C ARG A 228 27.19 19.43 -30.05
N GLY A 229 27.80 19.57 -28.88
CA GLY A 229 27.20 20.33 -27.77
C GLY A 229 27.41 21.83 -27.96
N VAL A 230 26.52 22.65 -27.38
CA VAL A 230 26.75 24.05 -27.03
C VAL A 230 25.84 24.40 -25.84
N ARG A 231 26.51 24.83 -24.75
CA ARG A 231 26.10 25.61 -23.56
C ARG A 231 25.07 25.02 -22.61
#